data_AF-A0A975BSD5-F1
#
_entry.id   AF-A0A975BSD5-F1
#
_cell.length_a   1.000
_cell.length_b   1.000
_cell.length_c   1.000
_cell.angle_alpha   90.00
_cell.angle_beta   90.00
_cell.angle_gamma   90.00
#
_symmetry.space_group_name_H-M   'P 1'
#
loop_
_entity.id
_entity.type
_entity.pdbx_description
1 polymer ?
#
loop_
_entity_poly.entity_id
_entity_poly.type
_entity_poly.pdbx_seq_one_letter_code
_entity_poly.pdbx_strand_id
1 'polypeptide(L)'
;MDNLRTNKDGARKKLRGELNLENPAGAMEDAVSGYRKKRCSDEWINTRLKGVGNRLIFSNTMADTCNTRPDFAGATNSGYKEMFDMVKSEIVRYLGLTKAQARKMRDYLSQLALQGISLYEVAATQKMQESGRILTRKEQVRIVQDCAAMVAPSIHNLAAYLGIDLVSGKKLIAE
;
A
#
# COMPACT_ATOMS: atom_id res chain seq x y z
N MET A 1 25.52 -7.99 20.71
CA MET A 1 24.24 -7.25 20.58
C MET A 1 24.29 -6.18 19.47
N ASP A 2 25.14 -6.29 18.44
CA ASP A 2 25.36 -5.18 17.47
C ASP A 2 24.82 -5.39 16.05
N ASN A 3 24.50 -6.63 15.65
CA ASN A 3 24.08 -6.92 14.26
C ASN A 3 22.60 -6.65 13.94
N LEU A 4 21.79 -6.28 14.93
CA LEU A 4 20.35 -5.98 14.76
C LEU A 4 20.07 -4.50 14.49
N ARG A 5 20.96 -3.59 14.93
CA ARG A 5 20.82 -2.13 14.72
C ARG A 5 21.15 -1.73 13.28
N THR A 6 22.22 -2.27 12.72
CA THR A 6 22.73 -1.95 11.37
C THR A 6 21.75 -2.32 10.24
N ASN A 7 20.92 -3.35 10.42
CA ASN A 7 19.93 -3.79 9.42
C ASN A 7 18.63 -2.95 9.45
N LYS A 8 18.23 -2.46 10.63
CA LYS A 8 17.08 -1.55 10.76
C LYS A 8 17.36 -0.20 10.08
N ASP A 9 18.59 0.30 10.20
CA ASP A 9 19.00 1.56 9.58
C ASP A 9 19.12 1.47 8.06
N GLY A 10 19.58 0.34 7.51
CA GLY A 10 19.64 0.11 6.06
C GLY A 10 18.26 0.07 5.40
N ALA A 11 17.27 -0.57 6.02
CA ALA A 11 15.89 -0.58 5.56
C ALA A 11 15.24 0.81 5.65
N ARG A 12 15.45 1.53 6.76
CA ARG A 12 14.98 2.92 6.95
C ARG A 12 15.61 3.89 5.94
N LYS A 13 16.90 3.75 5.63
CA LYS A 13 17.62 4.60 4.67
C LYS A 13 17.15 4.39 3.22
N LYS A 14 16.83 3.14 2.83
CA LYS A 14 16.31 2.83 1.49
C LYS A 14 14.87 3.34 1.27
N LEU A 15 14.06 3.36 2.33
CA LEU A 15 12.70 3.94 2.31
C LEU A 15 12.72 5.48 2.38
N ARG A 16 13.67 6.08 3.10
CA ARG A 16 13.87 7.55 3.14
C ARG A 16 14.37 8.14 1.82
N GLY A 17 15.06 7.35 0.99
CA GLY A 17 15.62 7.83 -0.29
C GLY A 17 14.59 8.27 -1.34
N GLU A 18 13.29 8.03 -1.12
CA GLU A 18 12.21 8.51 -2.00
C GLU A 18 11.65 9.89 -1.61
N LEU A 19 12.03 10.43 -0.45
CA LEU A 19 11.72 11.79 -0.03
C LEU A 19 13.04 12.54 0.09
N ASN A 20 13.33 13.42 -0.88
CA ASN A 20 14.46 14.32 -0.77
C ASN A 20 14.21 15.28 0.41
N LEU A 21 14.75 14.95 1.58
CA LEU A 21 14.50 15.67 2.84
C LEU A 21 14.96 17.14 2.78
N GLU A 22 15.80 17.48 1.81
CA GLU A 22 16.34 18.82 1.58
C GLU A 22 15.36 19.75 0.86
N ASN A 23 14.38 19.21 0.10
CA ASN A 23 13.28 20.00 -0.46
C ASN A 23 12.00 19.15 -0.61
N PRO A 24 11.26 18.92 0.48
CA PRO A 24 10.05 18.10 0.45
C PRO A 24 8.93 18.69 -0.41
N ALA A 25 8.82 20.02 -0.46
CA ALA A 25 7.81 20.73 -1.25
C ALA A 25 8.06 20.55 -2.75
N GLY A 26 9.29 20.79 -3.22
CA GLY A 26 9.65 20.58 -4.62
C GLY A 26 9.51 19.13 -5.08
N ALA A 27 9.90 18.16 -4.24
CA ALA A 27 9.69 16.75 -4.54
C ALA A 27 8.20 16.36 -4.66
N MET A 28 7.33 17.00 -3.87
CA MET A 28 5.89 16.80 -3.96
C MET A 28 5.32 17.42 -5.25
N GLU A 29 5.73 18.63 -5.60
CA GLU A 29 5.32 19.29 -6.86
C GLU A 29 5.76 18.49 -8.08
N ASP A 30 6.98 17.96 -8.08
CA ASP A 30 7.50 17.09 -9.14
C ASP A 30 6.68 15.80 -9.28
N ALA A 31 6.30 15.19 -8.14
CA ALA A 31 5.45 14.00 -8.13
C ALA A 31 4.06 14.30 -8.70
N VAL A 32 3.42 15.39 -8.27
CA VAL A 32 2.11 15.86 -8.77
C VAL A 32 2.19 16.14 -10.26
N SER A 33 3.18 16.90 -10.71
CA SER A 33 3.43 17.21 -12.12
C SER A 33 3.61 15.94 -12.95
N GLY A 34 4.38 14.98 -12.44
CA GLY A 34 4.57 13.67 -13.06
C GLY A 34 3.27 12.87 -13.24
N TYR A 35 2.36 12.91 -12.27
CA TYR A 35 1.05 12.26 -12.38
C TYR A 35 0.08 13.01 -13.29
N ARG A 36 0.06 14.34 -13.26
CA ARG A 36 -0.74 15.16 -14.19
C ARG A 36 -0.34 14.94 -15.64
N LYS A 37 0.96 14.79 -15.93
CA LYS A 37 1.46 14.41 -17.27
C LYS A 37 0.93 13.05 -17.75
N LYS A 38 0.57 12.17 -16.82
CA LYS A 38 -0.09 10.87 -17.11
C LYS A 38 -1.62 10.94 -17.14
N ARG A 39 -2.19 12.15 -17.07
CA ARG A 39 -3.64 12.41 -17.05
C ARG A 39 -4.37 11.77 -15.87
N CYS A 40 -3.69 11.57 -14.74
CA CYS A 40 -4.36 11.21 -13.49
C CYS A 40 -5.17 12.41 -12.96
N SER A 41 -6.37 12.17 -12.42
CA SER A 41 -7.17 13.23 -11.80
C SER A 41 -6.56 13.70 -10.47
N ASP A 42 -6.87 14.92 -10.04
CA ASP A 42 -6.36 15.47 -8.79
C ASP A 42 -6.86 14.65 -7.58
N GLU A 43 -8.07 14.09 -7.62
CA GLU A 43 -8.61 13.20 -6.59
C GLU A 43 -7.80 11.91 -6.47
N TRP A 44 -7.44 11.32 -7.61
CA TRP A 44 -6.59 10.13 -7.65
C TRP A 44 -5.19 10.46 -7.12
N ILE A 45 -4.61 11.60 -7.53
CA ILE A 45 -3.28 12.05 -7.09
C ILE A 45 -3.25 12.23 -5.57
N ASN A 46 -4.24 12.94 -5.01
CA ASN A 46 -4.37 13.14 -3.57
C ASN A 46 -4.51 11.81 -2.81
N THR A 47 -5.33 10.90 -3.33
CA THR A 47 -5.47 9.54 -2.78
C THR A 47 -4.13 8.80 -2.78
N ARG A 48 -3.40 8.84 -3.90
CA ARG A 48 -2.12 8.15 -4.06
C ARG A 48 -1.04 8.71 -3.13
N LEU A 49 -0.93 10.02 -3.01
CA LEU A 49 0.05 10.70 -2.15
C LEU A 49 -0.21 10.42 -0.66
N LYS A 50 -1.46 10.53 -0.21
CA LYS A 50 -1.85 10.13 1.15
C LYS A 50 -1.51 8.66 1.41
N GLY A 51 -1.75 7.79 0.42
CA GLY A 51 -1.37 6.39 0.46
C GLY A 51 0.15 6.13 0.56
N VAL A 52 1.01 6.99 -0.01
CA VAL A 52 2.48 6.91 0.20
C VAL A 52 2.80 7.13 1.67
N GLY A 53 2.26 8.19 2.27
CA GLY A 53 2.48 8.53 3.69
C GLY A 53 1.99 7.42 4.62
N ASN A 54 0.77 6.93 4.41
CA ASN A 54 0.21 5.82 5.21
C ASN A 54 1.06 4.55 5.10
N ARG A 55 1.53 4.21 3.90
CA ARG A 55 2.41 3.05 3.70
C ARG A 55 3.75 3.19 4.43
N LEU A 56 4.31 4.39 4.49
CA LEU A 56 5.55 4.64 5.23
C LEU A 56 5.31 4.42 6.73
N ILE A 57 4.23 4.97 7.29
CA ILE A 57 3.85 4.79 8.69
C ILE A 57 3.60 3.32 9.02
N PHE A 58 2.84 2.62 8.17
CA PHE A 58 2.60 1.18 8.27
C PHE A 58 3.92 0.39 8.26
N SER A 59 4.82 0.70 7.32
CA SER A 59 6.10 -0.01 7.21
C SER A 59 7.00 0.21 8.42
N ASN A 60 7.05 1.44 8.94
CA ASN A 60 7.79 1.75 10.16
C ASN A 60 7.18 1.03 11.36
N THR A 61 5.86 1.03 11.49
CA THR A 61 5.16 0.34 12.58
C THR A 61 5.41 -1.16 12.57
N MET A 62 5.40 -1.79 11.40
CA MET A 62 5.81 -3.19 11.29
C MET A 62 7.26 -3.41 11.76
N ALA A 63 8.19 -2.52 11.40
CA ALA A 63 9.59 -2.62 11.83
C ALA A 63 9.81 -2.37 13.33
N ASP A 64 8.99 -1.51 13.92
CA ASP A 64 9.09 -1.11 15.32
C ASP A 64 8.40 -2.15 16.24
N THR A 65 7.33 -2.79 15.77
CA THR A 65 6.58 -3.80 16.52
C THR A 65 7.02 -5.24 16.23
N CYS A 66 8.07 -5.48 15.43
CA CYS A 66 8.60 -6.82 15.20
C CYS A 66 9.94 -7.06 15.92
N ASN A 67 10.10 -8.24 16.53
CA ASN A 67 11.37 -8.67 17.15
C ASN A 67 12.46 -8.96 16.11
N THR A 68 12.08 -9.20 14.87
CA THR A 68 12.94 -9.59 13.76
C THR A 68 12.64 -8.72 12.54
N ARG A 69 13.21 -9.06 11.38
CA ARG A 69 12.86 -8.40 10.12
C ARG A 69 11.40 -8.72 9.77
N PRO A 70 10.51 -7.72 9.59
CA PRO A 70 9.12 -7.96 9.26
C PRO A 70 8.94 -8.62 7.88
N ASP A 71 7.84 -9.35 7.74
CA ASP A 71 7.44 -9.92 6.45
C ASP A 71 6.57 -8.94 5.64
N PHE A 72 7.20 -7.89 5.11
CA PHE A 72 6.48 -6.88 4.33
C PHE A 72 5.78 -7.46 3.09
N ALA A 73 6.40 -8.44 2.45
CA ALA A 73 5.85 -9.07 1.25
C ALA A 73 4.64 -9.94 1.59
N GLY A 74 4.74 -10.76 2.65
CA GLY A 74 3.63 -11.57 3.16
C GLY A 74 2.46 -10.72 3.65
N ALA A 75 2.73 -9.64 4.38
CA ALA A 75 1.69 -8.70 4.84
C ALA A 75 0.99 -8.02 3.65
N THR A 76 1.76 -7.52 2.67
CA THR A 76 1.16 -6.87 1.50
C THR A 76 0.35 -7.86 0.66
N ASN A 77 0.87 -9.06 0.42
CA ASN A 77 0.19 -10.06 -0.41
C ASN A 77 -1.05 -10.65 0.28
N SER A 78 -1.03 -10.84 1.60
CA SER A 78 -2.23 -11.26 2.34
C SER A 78 -3.32 -10.19 2.26
N GLY A 79 -2.98 -8.92 2.49
CA GLY A 79 -3.95 -7.83 2.30
C GLY A 79 -4.52 -7.76 0.89
N TYR A 80 -3.69 -7.93 -0.15
CA TYR A 80 -4.17 -7.99 -1.53
C TYR A 80 -5.03 -9.22 -1.83
N LYS A 81 -4.70 -10.38 -1.24
CA LYS A 81 -5.48 -11.60 -1.43
C LYS A 81 -6.89 -11.43 -0.86
N GLU A 82 -7.02 -10.83 0.32
CA GLU A 82 -8.35 -10.52 0.88
C GLU A 82 -9.10 -9.45 0.07
N MET A 83 -8.39 -8.41 -0.38
CA MET A 83 -9.02 -7.30 -1.10
C MET A 83 -9.43 -7.64 -2.55
N PHE A 84 -8.64 -8.45 -3.26
CA PHE A 84 -8.74 -8.60 -4.71
C PHE A 84 -8.70 -10.05 -5.19
N ASP A 85 -8.68 -11.01 -4.26
CA ASP A 85 -8.41 -12.42 -4.55
C ASP A 85 -7.09 -12.68 -5.31
N MET A 86 -6.16 -11.73 -5.26
CA MET A 86 -4.89 -11.77 -6.00
C MET A 86 -3.72 -11.33 -5.14
N VAL A 87 -2.55 -11.96 -5.33
CA VAL A 87 -1.28 -11.43 -4.84
C VAL A 87 -0.68 -10.42 -5.82
N LYS A 88 0.37 -9.69 -5.41
CA LYS A 88 0.99 -8.64 -6.24
C LYS A 88 1.35 -9.12 -7.66
N SER A 89 1.92 -10.31 -7.80
CA SER A 89 2.33 -10.85 -9.10
C SER A 89 1.15 -11.14 -10.03
N GLU A 90 0.00 -11.51 -9.47
CA GLU A 90 -1.23 -11.77 -10.22
C GLU A 90 -1.86 -10.45 -10.64
N ILE A 91 -1.91 -9.44 -9.77
CA ILE A 91 -2.36 -8.08 -10.11
C ILE A 91 -1.52 -7.50 -11.25
N VAL A 92 -0.20 -7.64 -11.18
CA VAL A 92 0.72 -7.17 -12.23
C VAL A 92 0.40 -7.83 -13.58
N ARG A 93 0.09 -9.14 -13.58
CA ARG A 93 -0.28 -9.89 -14.77
C ARG A 93 -1.66 -9.47 -15.30
N TYR A 94 -2.64 -9.36 -14.40
CA TYR A 94 -4.00 -8.93 -14.70
C TYR A 94 -4.03 -7.55 -15.37
N LEU A 95 -3.23 -6.60 -14.86
CA LEU A 95 -3.11 -5.25 -15.41
C LEU A 95 -2.16 -5.15 -16.63
N GLY A 96 -1.53 -6.26 -17.05
CA GLY A 96 -0.60 -6.26 -18.18
C GLY A 96 0.64 -5.38 -17.99
N LEU A 97 1.13 -5.23 -16.75
CA LEU A 97 2.21 -4.29 -16.44
C LEU A 97 3.59 -4.83 -16.82
N THR A 98 4.42 -3.97 -17.41
CA THR A 98 5.84 -4.25 -17.63
C THR A 98 6.62 -4.36 -16.32
N LYS A 99 7.85 -4.91 -16.36
CA LYS A 99 8.74 -4.99 -15.18
C LYS A 99 8.98 -3.63 -14.52
N ALA A 100 9.10 -2.56 -15.30
CA ALA A 100 9.30 -1.21 -14.78
C ALA A 100 8.06 -0.70 -14.04
N GLN A 101 6.87 -0.96 -14.59
CA GLN A 101 5.58 -0.57 -14.02
C GLN A 101 5.21 -1.41 -12.79
N ALA A 102 5.58 -2.69 -12.76
CA ALA A 102 5.34 -3.59 -11.63
C ALA A 102 5.97 -3.11 -10.31
N ARG A 103 7.05 -2.30 -10.37
CA ARG A 103 7.63 -1.64 -9.19
C ARG A 103 6.72 -0.57 -8.62
N LYS A 104 5.94 0.09 -9.48
CA LYS A 104 4.98 1.15 -9.17
C LYS A 104 3.53 0.67 -9.40
N MET A 105 3.24 -0.62 -9.14
CA MET A 105 1.94 -1.22 -9.47
C MET A 105 0.75 -0.43 -8.91
N ARG A 106 0.86 0.15 -7.71
CA ARG A 106 -0.19 0.99 -7.11
C ARG A 106 -0.53 2.24 -7.95
N ASP A 107 0.37 2.71 -8.81
CA ASP A 107 0.07 3.81 -9.73
C ASP A 107 -0.87 3.41 -10.87
N TYR A 108 -1.20 2.12 -10.99
CA TYR A 108 -2.09 1.53 -11.99
C TYR A 108 -3.37 0.96 -11.39
N LEU A 109 -3.58 1.16 -10.07
CA LEU A 109 -4.80 0.76 -9.39
C LEU A 109 -5.85 1.87 -9.47
N SER A 110 -7.11 1.47 -9.45
CA SER A 110 -8.23 2.39 -9.30
C SER A 110 -8.13 3.20 -8.01
N GLN A 111 -8.76 4.37 -7.98
CA GLN A 111 -8.85 5.18 -6.77
C GLN A 111 -9.49 4.41 -5.61
N LEU A 112 -10.55 3.65 -5.88
CA LEU A 112 -11.27 2.89 -4.88
C LEU A 112 -10.42 1.75 -4.29
N ALA A 113 -9.65 1.04 -5.14
CA ALA A 113 -8.67 0.05 -4.68
C ALA A 113 -7.59 0.68 -3.79
N LEU A 114 -7.07 1.87 -4.16
CA LEU A 114 -6.10 2.59 -3.35
C LEU A 114 -6.65 3.01 -1.99
N GLN A 115 -7.91 3.46 -1.94
CA GLN A 115 -8.58 3.81 -0.69
C GLN A 115 -8.78 2.58 0.20
N GLY A 116 -9.25 1.46 -0.35
CA GLY A 116 -9.39 0.20 0.39
C GLY A 116 -8.06 -0.29 0.97
N ILE A 117 -6.99 -0.23 0.17
CA ILE A 117 -5.65 -0.55 0.64
C ILE A 117 -5.22 0.35 1.80
N SER A 118 -5.39 1.66 1.62
CA SER A 118 -5.03 2.63 2.64
C SER A 118 -5.80 2.41 3.93
N LEU A 119 -7.08 2.02 3.86
CA LEU A 119 -7.93 1.84 5.03
C LEU A 119 -7.46 0.66 5.88
N TYR A 120 -7.20 -0.50 5.27
CA TYR A 120 -6.71 -1.65 6.04
C TYR A 120 -5.28 -1.42 6.55
N GLU A 121 -4.42 -0.71 5.81
CA GLU A 121 -3.05 -0.39 6.26
C GLU A 121 -3.07 0.53 7.49
N VAL A 122 -3.98 1.51 7.53
CA VAL A 122 -4.18 2.39 8.70
C VAL A 122 -4.72 1.60 9.89
N ALA A 123 -5.75 0.78 9.68
CA ALA A 123 -6.32 -0.04 10.75
C ALA A 123 -5.30 -1.04 11.33
N ALA A 124 -4.54 -1.71 10.46
CA ALA A 124 -3.49 -2.63 10.88
C ALA A 124 -2.37 -1.91 11.65
N THR A 125 -1.99 -0.69 11.22
CA THR A 125 -1.03 0.16 11.94
C THR A 125 -1.50 0.42 13.37
N GLN A 126 -2.74 0.91 13.52
CA GLN A 126 -3.32 1.19 14.84
C GLN A 126 -3.36 -0.07 15.69
N LYS A 127 -3.83 -1.19 15.13
CA LYS A 127 -3.92 -2.46 15.86
C LYS A 127 -2.57 -2.98 16.35
N MET A 128 -1.51 -2.84 15.54
CA MET A 128 -0.15 -3.21 15.95
C MET A 128 0.37 -2.33 17.07
N GLN A 129 0.11 -1.01 17.02
CA GLN A 129 0.53 -0.07 18.07
C GLN A 129 -0.21 -0.34 19.39
N GLU A 130 -1.52 -0.54 19.34
CA GLU A 130 -2.36 -0.86 20.49
C GLU A 130 -1.99 -2.18 21.18
N SER A 131 -1.34 -3.10 20.47
CA SER A 131 -0.89 -4.36 21.08
C SER A 131 0.06 -4.14 22.25
N GLY A 132 0.77 -2.99 22.30
CA GLY A 132 1.67 -2.62 23.39
C GLY A 132 2.87 -3.57 23.57
N ARG A 133 3.07 -4.52 22.65
CA ARG A 133 4.09 -5.56 22.73
C ARG A 133 4.75 -5.80 21.39
N ILE A 134 5.84 -6.55 21.44
CA ILE A 134 6.47 -7.06 20.23
C ILE A 134 5.65 -8.23 19.68
N LEU A 135 5.41 -8.17 18.36
CA LEU A 135 4.66 -9.13 17.58
C LEU A 135 5.61 -10.02 16.77
N THR A 136 5.21 -11.27 16.60
CA THR A 136 5.83 -12.17 15.62
C THR A 136 5.44 -11.77 14.20
N ARG A 137 6.24 -12.19 13.22
CA ARG A 137 5.93 -12.00 11.79
C ARG A 137 4.53 -12.52 11.43
N LYS A 138 4.16 -13.69 11.97
CA LYS A 138 2.86 -14.32 11.69
C LYS A 138 1.70 -13.50 12.26
N GLU A 139 1.85 -12.95 13.46
CA GLU A 139 0.83 -12.07 14.05
C GLU A 139 0.65 -10.78 13.24
N GLN A 140 1.75 -10.15 12.79
CA GLN A 140 1.65 -8.95 11.96
C GLN A 140 0.94 -9.22 10.64
N VAL A 141 1.25 -10.33 9.96
CA VAL A 141 0.57 -10.74 8.73
C VAL A 141 -0.91 -11.01 8.99
N ARG A 142 -1.24 -11.70 10.09
CA ARG A 142 -2.63 -11.98 10.47
C ARG A 142 -3.43 -10.71 10.74
N ILE A 143 -2.87 -9.74 11.46
CA ILE A 143 -3.51 -8.43 11.70
C ILE A 143 -3.86 -7.75 10.37
N VAL A 144 -2.95 -7.78 9.41
CA VAL A 144 -3.18 -7.17 8.08
C VAL A 144 -4.27 -7.91 7.32
N GLN A 145 -4.25 -9.24 7.35
CA GLN A 145 -5.29 -10.08 6.75
C GLN A 145 -6.66 -9.78 7.36
N ASP A 146 -6.77 -9.78 8.69
CA ASP A 146 -8.02 -9.54 9.40
C ASP A 146 -8.58 -8.14 9.06
N CYS A 147 -7.73 -7.11 9.03
CA CYS A 147 -8.14 -5.75 8.67
C CYS A 147 -8.60 -5.66 7.20
N ALA A 148 -7.90 -6.34 6.29
CA ALA A 148 -8.27 -6.35 4.88
C ALA A 148 -9.60 -7.07 4.64
N ALA A 149 -9.83 -8.19 5.33
CA ALA A 149 -11.09 -8.94 5.28
C ALA A 149 -12.29 -8.11 5.77
N MET A 150 -12.10 -7.23 6.76
CA MET A 150 -13.16 -6.31 7.22
C MET A 150 -13.48 -5.21 6.19
N VAL A 151 -12.48 -4.74 5.46
CA VAL A 151 -12.62 -3.65 4.48
C VAL A 151 -13.18 -4.15 3.14
N ALA A 152 -12.77 -5.35 2.73
CA ALA A 152 -13.04 -5.88 1.40
C ALA A 152 -14.53 -5.83 0.99
N PRO A 153 -15.49 -6.33 1.79
CA PRO A 153 -16.91 -6.35 1.38
C PRO A 153 -17.45 -4.97 1.02
N SER A 154 -17.10 -3.95 1.81
CA SER A 154 -17.57 -2.58 1.58
C SER A 154 -17.02 -2.01 0.28
N ILE A 155 -15.73 -2.25 0.02
CA ILE A 155 -15.06 -1.76 -1.19
C ILE A 155 -15.57 -2.48 -2.45
N HIS A 156 -15.82 -3.79 -2.37
CA HIS A 156 -16.45 -4.56 -3.46
C HIS A 156 -17.87 -4.08 -3.76
N ASN A 157 -18.68 -3.83 -2.73
CA ASN A 157 -20.04 -3.32 -2.91
C ASN A 157 -20.05 -1.94 -3.61
N LEU A 158 -19.12 -1.06 -3.24
CA LEU A 158 -18.97 0.24 -3.90
C LEU A 158 -18.53 0.11 -5.36
N ALA A 159 -17.59 -0.80 -5.67
CA ALA A 159 -17.16 -1.04 -7.05
C ALA A 159 -18.32 -1.56 -7.91
N ALA A 160 -19.09 -2.52 -7.38
CA ALA A 160 -20.28 -3.04 -8.02
C ALA A 160 -21.34 -1.95 -8.26
N TYR A 161 -21.62 -1.12 -7.25
CA TYR A 161 -22.55 0.01 -7.37
C TYR A 161 -22.12 1.00 -8.47
N LEU A 162 -20.82 1.27 -8.59
CA LEU A 162 -20.27 2.16 -9.62
C LEU A 162 -20.15 1.50 -11.01
N GLY A 163 -20.39 0.19 -11.09
CA GLY A 163 -20.24 -0.61 -12.31
C GLY A 163 -18.81 -0.63 -12.82
N ILE A 164 -17.82 -0.71 -11.93
CA ILE A 164 -16.40 -0.71 -12.29
C ILE A 164 -15.70 -1.98 -11.81
N ASP A 165 -14.67 -2.40 -12.53
CA ASP A 165 -13.68 -3.34 -12.03
C ASP A 165 -12.89 -2.67 -10.90
N LEU A 166 -12.88 -3.27 -9.72
CA LEU A 166 -12.27 -2.68 -8.54
C LEU A 166 -10.77 -2.42 -8.75
N VAL A 167 -10.05 -3.31 -9.41
CA VAL A 167 -8.58 -3.22 -9.51
C VAL A 167 -8.16 -2.14 -10.52
N SER A 168 -8.74 -2.16 -11.72
CA SER A 168 -8.38 -1.27 -12.84
C SER A 168 -9.21 0.01 -12.90
N GLY A 169 -10.39 0.03 -12.28
CA GLY A 169 -11.34 1.15 -12.33
C GLY A 169 -12.09 1.28 -13.65
N LYS A 170 -11.91 0.33 -14.58
CA LYS A 170 -12.61 0.33 -15.87
C LYS A 170 -14.08 -0.02 -15.69
N LYS A 171 -14.95 0.57 -16.50
CA LYS A 171 -16.38 0.22 -16.54
C LYS A 171 -16.56 -1.24 -16.94
N LEU A 172 -17.45 -1.96 -16.25
CA LEU A 172 -17.76 -3.38 -16.52
C LEU A 172 -18.69 -3.57 -17.72
N ILE A 173 -19.42 -2.52 -18.09
CA ILE A 173 -20.26 -2.47 -19.29
C ILE A 173 -19.68 -1.35 -20.15
N ALA A 174 -19.34 -1.68 -21.40
CA ALA A 174 -18.97 -0.67 -22.39
C ALA A 174 -20.26 0.04 -22.86
N GLU A 175 -20.24 1.37 -22.90
CA GLU A 175 -21.14 2.15 -23.77
C GLU A 175 -20.75 1.94 -25.23
#